data_AF-A0A3M7GDW0-F1
#
_entry.id   AF-A0A3M7GDW0-F1
#
_cell.length_a   1.000
_cell.length_b   1.000
_cell.length_c   1.000
_cell.angle_alpha   90.00
_cell.angle_beta   90.00
_cell.angle_gamma   90.00
#
_symmetry.space_group_name_H-M   'P 1'
#
loop_
_entity.id
_entity.type
_entity.pdbx_description
1 polymer ?
#
loop_
_entity_poly.entity_id
_entity_poly.type
_entity_poly.pdbx_seq_one_letter_code
_entity_poly.pdbx_strand_id
1 'polypeptide(L)'
;MDVFRTTLSKRPHASRSKLPSLRNYRALNSSTAQNLPQKRDGSDNEDFYRYTSGRWLWNEESRLQERYKKFNVPGLKSLAAKASGAQSCISMVRLAEGGFNKVFRLDMDNGEVMMARIPTPVVGPISQALASEVATMDFARNVLDIPVPKVIAWDGKTANAAGCEFILMEQAKGKSLAAIWPDMELEEKFKIVEEVVAIQKKLQSVAFSSYGTLYYKSDAAGYSSSIDIDGSLPPSAKMYAKYRFVVGPLAERSFWEPEHAGPAIDRGPWPSAQSYLRAISQRERSKCPLKDAPADPQDDSDLLDSPQARLSLLHKFGAVSAYLPPSQQSLNRGTLFHWDLRAPNLFIEDGRITSLIDWQDVWIAPLFMQERGPQLLEYDGKMMLQLPDYFETIENKAEKAKVQTQVERSILSWYYHRVVRGRLPALQELFDLPLARIRRETVLLASDIWKGETIPLRECLYQLQRQWNKLNTNIACPIHFSTQEIEAHEEASSDWDERAKFWDSLSGFVSQDGYTSLETYEEARKLFKELREEGRHSLSGKELAEFEIQSKWVERLG
;
A
#
# COMPACT_ATOMS: atom_id res chain seq x y z
N MET A 1 -4.68 21.28 -0.19
CA MET A 1 -5.39 21.02 1.09
C MET A 1 -4.43 20.60 2.21
N ASP A 2 -3.22 20.12 1.88
CA ASP A 2 -2.29 19.54 2.86
C ASP A 2 -1.41 20.55 3.61
N VAL A 3 -1.15 21.73 3.05
CA VAL A 3 -0.41 22.84 3.70
C VAL A 3 -1.00 23.19 5.09
N PHE A 4 -2.33 23.13 5.25
CA PHE A 4 -3.04 23.39 6.50
C PHE A 4 -2.80 22.34 7.61
N ARG A 5 -2.22 21.17 7.29
CA ARG A 5 -2.13 20.02 8.21
C ARG A 5 -0.76 19.90 8.88
N THR A 6 0.23 20.65 8.40
CA THR A 6 1.65 20.53 8.77
C THR A 6 2.14 21.48 9.87
N THR A 7 1.30 22.37 10.40
CA THR A 7 1.66 23.30 11.50
C THR A 7 1.71 22.64 12.87
N LEU A 8 0.78 21.73 13.17
CA LEU A 8 0.74 21.00 14.46
C LEU A 8 1.93 20.03 14.65
N SER A 9 2.64 19.71 13.57
CA SER A 9 3.89 18.94 13.59
C SER A 9 5.16 19.79 13.75
N LYS A 10 5.11 21.13 13.58
CA LYS A 10 6.24 22.02 13.89
C LYS A 10 6.28 22.26 15.41
N ARG A 11 7.25 21.67 16.12
CA ARG A 11 7.40 21.81 17.59
C ARG A 11 8.65 22.60 17.97
N PRO A 12 8.58 23.53 18.95
CA PRO A 12 9.78 24.07 19.60
C PRO A 12 10.55 22.98 20.36
N HIS A 13 11.88 23.07 20.37
CA HIS A 13 12.75 22.03 20.94
C HIS A 13 12.54 21.70 22.43
N ALA A 14 11.90 22.56 23.21
CA ALA A 14 11.77 22.43 24.68
C ALA A 14 10.77 21.35 25.15
N SER A 15 9.80 20.94 24.32
CA SER A 15 8.68 20.07 24.74
C SER A 15 8.80 18.58 24.36
N ARG A 16 10.00 18.11 24.01
CA ARG A 16 10.22 16.70 23.62
C ARG A 16 10.00 15.67 24.76
N SER A 17 9.83 16.12 26.01
CA SER A 17 9.73 15.27 27.21
C SER A 17 8.30 14.92 27.67
N LYS A 18 7.25 15.50 27.08
CA LYS A 18 5.86 15.38 27.59
C LYS A 18 4.92 14.44 26.83
N LEU A 19 5.33 13.87 25.69
CA LEU A 19 4.54 12.81 25.06
C LEU A 19 4.56 11.57 25.96
N PRO A 20 3.40 10.99 26.33
CA PRO A 20 3.36 9.65 26.89
C PRO A 20 4.02 8.68 25.90
N SER A 21 4.55 7.55 26.38
CA SER A 21 5.13 6.51 25.53
C SER A 21 4.06 5.72 24.78
N LEU A 22 3.37 6.37 23.83
CA LEU A 22 2.25 5.84 23.04
C LEU A 22 2.65 4.72 22.04
N ARG A 23 3.88 4.21 22.12
CA ARG A 23 4.42 3.13 21.26
C ARG A 23 3.80 1.74 21.49
N ASN A 24 2.81 1.62 22.38
CA ASN A 24 2.14 0.37 22.68
C ASN A 24 0.96 0.04 21.73
N TYR A 25 0.54 0.95 20.86
CA TYR A 25 -0.49 0.68 19.84
C TYR A 25 0.12 0.05 18.57
N ARG A 26 0.55 -1.21 18.68
CA ARG A 26 1.04 -2.03 17.56
C ARG A 26 0.25 -3.33 17.40
N ALA A 27 -1.02 -3.21 17.06
CA ALA A 27 -1.81 -4.28 16.44
C ALA A 27 -3.06 -3.68 15.76
N LEU A 28 -3.75 -4.50 14.94
CA LEU A 28 -5.09 -4.28 14.40
C LEU A 28 -5.25 -3.17 13.34
N ASN A 29 -5.11 -3.56 12.07
CA ASN A 29 -5.93 -3.01 10.99
C ASN A 29 -6.69 -4.13 10.27
N SER A 30 -7.40 -4.91 11.09
CA SER A 30 -8.57 -5.69 10.71
C SER A 30 -9.41 -5.83 11.98
N SER A 31 -10.37 -4.92 12.20
CA SER A 31 -11.29 -5.05 13.34
C SER A 31 -12.20 -6.24 13.08
N THR A 32 -11.89 -7.38 13.71
CA THR A 32 -12.87 -8.45 13.92
C THR A 32 -13.86 -7.95 14.95
N ALA A 33 -14.98 -7.40 14.48
CA ALA A 33 -16.06 -6.96 15.35
C ALA A 33 -16.54 -8.13 16.22
N GLN A 34 -16.24 -8.08 17.53
CA GLN A 34 -16.78 -9.05 18.48
C GLN A 34 -18.28 -8.81 18.65
N ASN A 35 -19.02 -9.89 18.84
CA ASN A 35 -20.48 -9.91 18.79
C ASN A 35 -21.14 -8.91 19.75
N LEU A 36 -21.75 -7.85 19.20
CA LEU A 36 -22.77 -7.05 19.88
C LEU A 36 -24.16 -7.60 19.52
N PRO A 37 -25.07 -7.81 20.51
CA PRO A 37 -26.37 -8.40 20.26
C PRO A 37 -27.28 -7.43 19.49
N GLN A 38 -27.62 -7.78 18.25
CA GLN A 38 -28.55 -6.99 17.42
C GLN A 38 -29.97 -7.01 18.00
N LYS A 39 -30.46 -5.84 18.43
CA LYS A 39 -31.90 -5.60 18.52
C LYS A 39 -32.46 -5.51 17.10
N ARG A 40 -33.43 -6.37 16.78
CA ARG A 40 -34.18 -6.30 15.53
C ARG A 40 -35.20 -5.17 15.64
N ASP A 41 -35.05 -4.12 14.84
CA ASP A 41 -36.17 -3.24 14.52
C ASP A 41 -36.02 -2.58 13.13
N GLY A 42 -37.04 -2.78 12.29
CA GLY A 42 -37.56 -1.80 11.32
C GLY A 42 -36.76 -1.31 10.09
N SER A 43 -35.42 -1.20 10.07
CA SER A 43 -34.72 -0.53 8.94
C SER A 43 -33.42 -1.18 8.45
N ASP A 44 -33.56 -2.39 7.91
CA ASP A 44 -32.78 -3.02 6.82
C ASP A 44 -31.36 -2.51 6.50
N ASN A 45 -30.36 -3.24 7.01
CA ASN A 45 -29.01 -3.39 6.45
C ASN A 45 -28.12 -2.15 6.33
N GLU A 46 -28.53 -0.98 6.83
CA GLU A 46 -27.75 0.27 6.71
C GLU A 46 -26.31 0.17 7.27
N ASP A 47 -26.11 -0.63 8.33
CA ASP A 47 -24.80 -0.93 8.91
C ASP A 47 -23.84 -1.62 7.93
N PHE A 48 -24.34 -2.37 6.94
CA PHE A 48 -23.52 -3.00 5.90
C PHE A 48 -23.06 -2.00 4.84
N TYR A 49 -23.76 -0.88 4.67
CA TYR A 49 -23.43 0.14 3.66
C TYR A 49 -22.44 1.17 4.20
N ARG A 50 -22.57 1.54 5.47
CA ARG A 50 -21.70 2.53 6.16
C ARG A 50 -20.33 1.97 6.49
N TYR A 51 -19.33 2.85 6.58
CA TYR A 51 -18.04 2.54 7.19
C TYR A 51 -18.14 2.68 8.71
N THR A 52 -17.60 1.71 9.45
CA THR A 52 -17.68 1.63 10.91
C THR A 52 -16.38 1.23 11.60
N SER A 53 -15.33 0.81 10.88
CA SER A 53 -14.10 0.31 11.54
C SER A 53 -13.22 1.37 12.21
N GLY A 54 -13.47 2.66 11.96
CA GLY A 54 -12.75 3.77 12.59
C GLY A 54 -13.30 5.12 12.17
N ARG A 55 -12.61 6.18 12.59
CA ARG A 55 -13.02 7.59 12.42
C ARG A 55 -11.86 8.44 11.91
N TRP A 56 -12.18 9.63 11.43
CA TRP A 56 -11.17 10.59 10.97
C TRP A 56 -11.23 11.88 11.80
N LEU A 57 -10.07 12.38 12.19
CA LEU A 57 -9.94 13.67 12.89
C LEU A 57 -10.24 14.89 12.00
N TRP A 58 -10.17 14.73 10.68
CA TRP A 58 -10.52 15.76 9.69
C TRP A 58 -11.14 15.15 8.44
N ASN A 59 -11.97 15.94 7.75
CA ASN A 59 -12.73 15.53 6.56
C ASN A 59 -13.59 14.26 6.75
N GLU A 60 -14.00 13.93 7.98
CA GLU A 60 -14.69 12.68 8.32
C GLU A 60 -15.91 12.40 7.44
N GLU A 61 -16.78 13.39 7.25
CA GLU A 61 -17.97 13.23 6.40
C GLU A 61 -17.60 12.82 4.97
N SER A 62 -16.61 13.47 4.34
CA SER A 62 -16.09 13.08 3.03
C SER A 62 -15.55 11.65 3.07
N ARG A 63 -14.74 11.30 4.07
CA ARG A 63 -14.13 9.97 4.19
C ARG A 63 -15.15 8.84 4.39
N LEU A 64 -16.24 9.12 5.09
CA LEU A 64 -17.35 8.18 5.27
C LEU A 64 -18.20 8.06 3.99
N GLN A 65 -18.51 9.17 3.32
CA GLN A 65 -19.26 9.16 2.04
C GLN A 65 -18.48 8.46 0.92
N GLU A 66 -17.17 8.71 0.80
CA GLU A 66 -16.23 8.01 -0.09
C GLU A 66 -16.28 6.47 0.07
N ARG A 67 -16.67 5.98 1.26
CA ARG A 67 -16.70 4.55 1.64
C ARG A 67 -18.12 4.00 1.83
N TYR A 68 -19.15 4.83 1.65
CA TYR A 68 -20.54 4.39 1.66
C TYR A 68 -20.86 3.65 0.37
N LYS A 69 -21.47 2.46 0.48
CA LYS A 69 -21.93 1.72 -0.70
C LYS A 69 -23.18 0.92 -0.39
N LYS A 70 -24.31 1.36 -0.95
CA LYS A 70 -25.58 0.64 -0.88
C LYS A 70 -25.62 -0.50 -1.90
N PHE A 71 -26.16 -1.65 -1.51
CA PHE A 71 -26.32 -2.82 -2.38
C PHE A 71 -27.53 -3.67 -1.95
N ASN A 72 -27.98 -4.58 -2.81
CA ASN A 72 -29.12 -5.46 -2.55
C ASN A 72 -28.66 -6.73 -1.79
N VAL A 73 -28.82 -6.74 -0.47
CA VAL A 73 -28.44 -7.86 0.41
C VAL A 73 -29.14 -9.19 0.03
N PRO A 74 -30.48 -9.26 -0.14
CA PRO A 74 -31.14 -10.45 -0.70
C PRO A 74 -30.56 -10.93 -2.03
N GLY A 75 -30.22 -9.99 -2.92
CA GLY A 75 -29.62 -10.30 -4.22
C GLY A 75 -28.23 -10.93 -4.10
N LEU A 76 -27.36 -10.38 -3.24
CA LEU A 76 -26.05 -10.95 -2.96
C LEU A 76 -26.16 -12.35 -2.33
N LYS A 77 -27.07 -12.53 -1.36
CA LYS A 77 -27.36 -13.84 -0.75
C LYS A 77 -27.81 -14.87 -1.78
N SER A 78 -28.67 -14.49 -2.72
CA SER A 78 -29.14 -15.36 -3.80
C SER A 78 -28.02 -15.75 -4.76
N LEU A 79 -27.16 -14.79 -5.16
CA LEU A 79 -25.99 -15.06 -5.99
C LEU A 79 -24.99 -16.01 -5.31
N ALA A 80 -24.76 -15.83 -4.00
CA ALA A 80 -23.88 -16.68 -3.22
C ALA A 80 -24.43 -18.11 -3.06
N ALA A 81 -25.71 -18.26 -2.69
CA ALA A 81 -26.33 -19.59 -2.60
C ALA A 81 -26.28 -20.34 -3.95
N LYS A 82 -26.58 -19.64 -5.06
CA LYS A 82 -26.44 -20.21 -6.41
C LYS A 82 -25.00 -20.63 -6.74
N ALA A 83 -24.01 -19.86 -6.29
CA ALA A 83 -22.59 -20.11 -6.54
C ALA A 83 -22.02 -21.29 -5.71
N SER A 84 -22.54 -21.55 -4.51
CA SER A 84 -22.19 -22.72 -3.67
C SER A 84 -23.03 -23.97 -3.96
N GLY A 85 -24.08 -23.87 -4.78
CA GLY A 85 -25.07 -24.95 -4.96
C GLY A 85 -25.99 -25.16 -3.75
N ALA A 86 -26.03 -24.21 -2.82
CA ALA A 86 -26.96 -24.17 -1.70
C ALA A 86 -28.37 -23.75 -2.14
N GLN A 87 -29.39 -24.02 -1.32
CA GLN A 87 -30.75 -23.51 -1.61
C GLN A 87 -30.89 -22.06 -1.12
N SER A 88 -30.21 -21.71 -0.02
CA SER A 88 -30.30 -20.41 0.63
C SER A 88 -29.05 -20.06 1.46
N CYS A 89 -28.89 -18.76 1.72
CA CYS A 89 -27.88 -18.21 2.62
C CYS A 89 -28.54 -17.83 3.97
N ILE A 90 -28.23 -18.61 5.01
CA ILE A 90 -28.82 -18.50 6.35
C ILE A 90 -28.40 -17.17 6.98
N SER A 91 -27.09 -16.94 7.14
CA SER A 91 -26.53 -15.76 7.79
C SER A 91 -25.56 -15.01 6.88
N MET A 92 -25.51 -13.69 7.07
CA MET A 92 -24.50 -12.81 6.46
C MET A 92 -24.04 -11.84 7.53
N VAL A 93 -22.74 -11.78 7.78
CA VAL A 93 -22.13 -10.91 8.80
C VAL A 93 -20.91 -10.20 8.20
N ARG A 94 -20.70 -8.93 8.53
CA ARG A 94 -19.46 -8.21 8.17
C ARG A 94 -18.33 -8.74 9.04
N LEU A 95 -17.31 -9.34 8.41
CA LEU A 95 -16.17 -9.95 9.08
C LEU A 95 -14.98 -8.99 9.18
N ALA A 96 -14.77 -8.18 8.14
CA ALA A 96 -13.74 -7.15 8.12
C ALA A 96 -14.15 -5.98 7.21
N GLU A 97 -13.53 -4.84 7.42
CA GLU A 97 -13.68 -3.65 6.57
C GLU A 97 -12.37 -2.88 6.58
N GLY A 98 -11.94 -2.45 5.39
CA GLY A 98 -10.74 -1.65 5.19
C GLY A 98 -11.03 -0.43 4.32
N GLY A 99 -9.99 0.31 3.92
CA GLY A 99 -10.17 1.50 3.05
C GLY A 99 -10.82 1.18 1.70
N PHE A 100 -10.53 0.00 1.16
CA PHE A 100 -10.89 -0.40 -0.21
C PHE A 100 -12.04 -1.41 -0.32
N ASN A 101 -12.30 -2.21 0.73
CA ASN A 101 -13.26 -3.31 0.66
C ASN A 101 -14.06 -3.47 1.95
N LYS A 102 -15.32 -3.87 1.81
CA LYS A 102 -16.14 -4.49 2.86
C LYS A 102 -16.13 -6.00 2.65
N VAL A 103 -15.86 -6.77 3.68
CA VAL A 103 -15.74 -8.23 3.61
C VAL A 103 -16.79 -8.87 4.52
N PHE A 104 -17.63 -9.69 3.91
CA PHE A 104 -18.72 -10.38 4.59
C PHE A 104 -18.50 -11.89 4.56
N ARG A 105 -18.80 -12.56 5.66
CA ARG A 105 -18.97 -14.01 5.74
C ARG A 105 -20.44 -14.33 5.49
N LEU A 106 -20.70 -15.29 4.62
CA LEU A 106 -22.02 -15.81 4.30
C LEU A 106 -22.03 -17.31 4.60
N ASP A 107 -22.92 -17.75 5.49
CA ASP A 107 -23.10 -19.16 5.83
C ASP A 107 -24.30 -19.72 5.05
N MET A 108 -24.13 -20.91 4.46
CA MET A 108 -25.09 -21.54 3.56
C MET A 108 -25.82 -22.70 4.24
N ASP A 109 -27.00 -23.07 3.72
CA ASP A 109 -27.79 -24.18 4.28
C ASP A 109 -27.23 -25.59 4.03
N ASN A 110 -26.31 -25.73 3.08
CA ASN A 110 -25.50 -26.93 2.90
C ASN A 110 -24.26 -26.99 3.81
N GLY A 111 -24.06 -26.00 4.69
CA GLY A 111 -22.90 -25.92 5.59
C GLY A 111 -21.66 -25.25 5.00
N GLU A 112 -21.68 -24.88 3.71
CA GLU A 112 -20.58 -24.15 3.08
C GLU A 112 -20.48 -22.71 3.57
N VAL A 113 -19.27 -22.15 3.50
CA VAL A 113 -18.97 -20.78 3.92
C VAL A 113 -18.36 -20.03 2.74
N MET A 114 -18.97 -18.90 2.39
CA MET A 114 -18.47 -18.01 1.35
C MET A 114 -18.06 -16.66 1.92
N MET A 115 -16.97 -16.11 1.38
CA MET A 115 -16.55 -14.74 1.62
C MET A 115 -17.00 -13.87 0.45
N ALA A 116 -17.77 -12.82 0.73
CA ALA A 116 -18.09 -11.78 -0.23
C ALA A 116 -17.23 -10.54 0.03
N ARG A 117 -16.47 -10.09 -0.98
CA ARG A 117 -15.77 -8.81 -0.99
C ARG A 117 -16.56 -7.83 -1.86
N ILE A 118 -16.87 -6.66 -1.31
CA ILE A 118 -17.51 -5.56 -2.02
C ILE A 118 -16.55 -4.36 -2.01
N PRO A 119 -16.06 -3.88 -3.18
CA PRO A 119 -15.16 -2.75 -3.26
C PRO A 119 -15.86 -1.44 -2.94
N THR A 120 -15.21 -0.56 -2.18
CA THR A 120 -15.67 0.82 -1.95
C THR A 120 -15.44 1.68 -3.20
N PRO A 121 -16.15 2.81 -3.35
CA PRO A 121 -15.88 3.78 -4.42
C PRO A 121 -14.42 4.30 -4.46
N VAL A 122 -13.66 4.16 -3.37
CA VAL A 122 -12.25 4.58 -3.26
C VAL A 122 -11.32 3.82 -4.22
N VAL A 123 -11.66 2.58 -4.60
CA VAL A 123 -10.80 1.70 -5.44
C VAL A 123 -10.50 2.30 -6.82
N GLY A 124 -11.35 3.18 -7.34
CA GLY A 124 -11.17 3.81 -8.66
C GLY A 124 -11.86 3.01 -9.77
N PRO A 125 -11.14 2.48 -10.78
CA PRO A 125 -11.75 1.75 -11.91
C PRO A 125 -12.19 0.34 -11.47
N ILE A 126 -13.27 0.25 -10.67
CA ILE A 126 -13.70 -0.97 -9.97
C ILE A 126 -13.76 -2.19 -10.89
N SER A 127 -14.33 -2.06 -12.09
CA SER A 127 -14.46 -3.18 -13.04
C SER A 127 -13.09 -3.73 -13.46
N GLN A 128 -12.10 -2.88 -13.71
CA GLN A 128 -10.74 -3.24 -14.10
C GLN A 128 -9.96 -3.79 -12.91
N ALA A 129 -10.10 -3.18 -11.73
CA ALA A 129 -9.46 -3.64 -10.49
C ALA A 129 -9.92 -5.05 -10.10
N LEU A 130 -11.22 -5.33 -10.14
CA LEU A 130 -11.78 -6.65 -9.83
C LEU A 130 -11.40 -7.71 -10.89
N ALA A 131 -11.50 -7.36 -12.18
CA ALA A 131 -11.07 -8.27 -13.25
C ALA A 131 -9.58 -8.63 -13.11
N SER A 132 -8.75 -7.65 -12.72
CA SER A 132 -7.32 -7.83 -12.47
C SER A 132 -7.05 -8.69 -11.23
N GLU A 133 -7.70 -8.40 -10.11
CA GLU A 133 -7.53 -9.17 -8.86
C GLU A 133 -7.92 -10.64 -9.09
N VAL A 134 -9.10 -10.91 -9.65
CA VAL A 134 -9.58 -12.28 -9.85
C VAL A 134 -8.72 -13.06 -10.85
N ALA A 135 -8.28 -12.42 -11.95
CA ALA A 135 -7.37 -13.05 -12.91
C ALA A 135 -6.00 -13.36 -12.27
N THR A 136 -5.50 -12.46 -11.41
CA THR A 136 -4.24 -12.66 -10.68
C THR A 136 -4.36 -13.78 -9.65
N MET A 137 -5.49 -13.90 -8.94
CA MET A 137 -5.74 -15.00 -8.00
C MET A 137 -5.81 -16.37 -8.68
N ASP A 138 -6.49 -16.48 -9.84
CA ASP A 138 -6.52 -17.70 -10.65
C ASP A 138 -5.10 -18.05 -11.15
N PHE A 139 -4.36 -17.08 -11.68
CA PHE A 139 -2.97 -17.27 -12.11
C PHE A 139 -2.07 -17.75 -10.96
N ALA A 140 -2.13 -17.09 -9.80
CA ALA A 140 -1.35 -17.46 -8.63
C ALA A 140 -1.66 -18.89 -8.17
N ARG A 141 -2.93 -19.29 -8.11
CA ARG A 141 -3.34 -20.63 -7.67
C ARG A 141 -3.02 -21.72 -8.71
N ASN A 142 -3.41 -21.52 -9.97
CA ASN A 142 -3.42 -22.59 -10.98
C ASN A 142 -2.20 -22.60 -11.92
N VAL A 143 -1.41 -21.52 -11.96
CA VAL A 143 -0.15 -21.45 -12.74
C VAL A 143 1.07 -21.51 -11.83
N LEU A 144 1.05 -20.81 -10.69
CA LEU A 144 2.19 -20.70 -9.76
C LEU A 144 2.13 -21.64 -8.55
N ASP A 145 1.01 -22.37 -8.35
CA ASP A 145 0.77 -23.22 -7.17
C ASP A 145 0.87 -22.44 -5.83
N ILE A 146 0.53 -21.15 -5.83
CA ILE A 146 0.49 -20.33 -4.61
C ILE A 146 -0.85 -20.57 -3.90
N PRO A 147 -0.88 -20.84 -2.59
CA PRO A 147 -2.12 -21.02 -1.85
C PRO A 147 -2.89 -19.70 -1.78
N VAL A 148 -4.00 -19.60 -2.51
CA VAL A 148 -4.89 -18.42 -2.59
C VAL A 148 -6.33 -18.92 -2.51
N PRO A 149 -7.26 -18.27 -1.77
CA PRO A 149 -8.66 -18.68 -1.74
C PRO A 149 -9.27 -18.69 -3.14
N LYS A 150 -10.04 -19.73 -3.50
CA LYS A 150 -10.62 -19.85 -4.85
C LYS A 150 -11.73 -18.82 -5.02
N VAL A 151 -11.66 -18.02 -6.08
CA VAL A 151 -12.82 -17.24 -6.53
C VAL A 151 -13.84 -18.19 -7.16
N ILE A 152 -15.07 -18.13 -6.66
CA ILE A 152 -16.19 -18.98 -7.06
C ILE A 152 -17.08 -18.25 -8.07
N ALA A 153 -17.34 -16.96 -7.83
CA ALA A 153 -18.04 -16.07 -8.76
C ALA A 153 -17.59 -14.62 -8.53
N TRP A 154 -17.74 -13.76 -9.52
CA TRP A 154 -17.51 -12.32 -9.39
C TRP A 154 -18.32 -11.57 -10.46
N ASP A 155 -18.55 -10.29 -10.24
CA ASP A 155 -19.03 -9.37 -11.28
C ASP A 155 -18.39 -7.99 -11.06
N GLY A 156 -17.80 -7.44 -12.13
CA GLY A 156 -17.23 -6.10 -12.15
C GLY A 156 -18.23 -5.00 -12.53
N LYS A 157 -19.52 -5.33 -12.66
CA LYS A 157 -20.61 -4.41 -12.99
C LYS A 157 -21.66 -4.37 -11.89
N THR A 158 -22.51 -3.35 -11.90
CA THR A 158 -23.67 -3.22 -10.99
C THR A 158 -24.96 -3.85 -11.53
N ALA A 159 -24.98 -4.25 -12.81
CA ALA A 159 -26.16 -4.77 -13.51
C ALA A 159 -26.43 -6.27 -13.20
N ASN A 160 -26.48 -6.61 -11.91
CA ASN A 160 -26.72 -7.95 -11.39
C ASN A 160 -27.68 -7.90 -10.18
N ALA A 161 -28.04 -9.06 -9.64
CA ALA A 161 -28.99 -9.15 -8.53
C ALA A 161 -28.53 -8.41 -7.25
N ALA A 162 -27.23 -8.35 -6.95
CA ALA A 162 -26.69 -7.61 -5.81
C ALA A 162 -26.70 -6.08 -6.03
N GLY A 163 -26.89 -5.59 -7.26
CA GLY A 163 -26.87 -4.16 -7.57
C GLY A 163 -25.51 -3.49 -7.38
N CYS A 164 -24.43 -4.28 -7.26
CA CYS A 164 -23.07 -3.81 -7.04
C CYS A 164 -22.05 -4.80 -7.63
N GLU A 165 -20.82 -4.34 -7.79
CA GLU A 165 -19.67 -5.20 -8.07
C GLU A 165 -19.30 -6.02 -6.83
N PHE A 166 -18.82 -7.26 -7.02
CA PHE A 166 -18.44 -8.16 -5.93
C PHE A 166 -17.44 -9.23 -6.37
N ILE A 167 -16.74 -9.80 -5.40
CA ILE A 167 -16.03 -11.10 -5.51
C ILE A 167 -16.62 -12.04 -4.46
N LEU A 168 -17.01 -13.25 -4.87
CA LEU A 168 -17.45 -14.36 -4.04
C LEU A 168 -16.39 -15.47 -4.08
N MET A 169 -15.84 -15.85 -2.92
CA MET A 169 -14.69 -16.75 -2.83
C MET A 169 -14.74 -17.68 -1.60
N GLU A 170 -13.89 -18.71 -1.59
CA GLU A 170 -13.63 -19.57 -0.42
C GLU A 170 -13.19 -18.74 0.80
N GLN A 171 -13.46 -19.23 2.02
CA GLN A 171 -12.80 -18.72 3.22
C GLN A 171 -11.30 -19.11 3.20
N ALA A 172 -10.42 -18.18 3.56
CA ALA A 172 -9.00 -18.46 3.73
C ALA A 172 -8.80 -19.57 4.79
N LYS A 173 -8.02 -20.60 4.44
CA LYS A 173 -7.80 -21.77 5.31
C LYS A 173 -6.71 -21.48 6.34
N GLY A 174 -6.91 -21.89 7.59
CA GLY A 174 -5.96 -21.73 8.69
C GLY A 174 -6.26 -20.55 9.60
N LYS A 175 -5.33 -20.22 10.50
CA LYS A 175 -5.39 -19.05 11.40
C LYS A 175 -4.61 -17.89 10.78
N SER A 176 -5.10 -16.65 10.94
CA SER A 176 -4.34 -15.46 10.52
C SER A 176 -3.02 -15.38 11.29
N LEU A 177 -1.90 -15.18 10.59
CA LEU A 177 -0.58 -15.09 11.19
C LEU A 177 -0.49 -13.90 12.16
N ALA A 178 -1.16 -12.78 11.89
CA ALA A 178 -1.20 -11.63 12.80
C ALA A 178 -1.71 -11.98 14.22
N ALA A 179 -2.58 -12.99 14.34
CA ALA A 179 -3.18 -13.40 15.60
C ALA A 179 -2.30 -14.38 16.41
N ILE A 180 -1.25 -14.95 15.82
CA ILE A 180 -0.37 -15.93 16.46
C ILE A 180 1.10 -15.50 16.47
N TRP A 181 1.54 -14.66 15.54
CA TRP A 181 2.94 -14.23 15.39
C TRP A 181 3.59 -13.64 16.66
N PRO A 182 2.89 -12.85 17.52
CA PRO A 182 3.49 -12.37 18.76
C PRO A 182 3.95 -13.50 19.68
N ASP A 183 3.18 -14.58 19.73
CA ASP A 183 3.34 -15.72 20.65
C ASP A 183 4.05 -16.93 20.01
N MET A 184 4.43 -16.86 18.73
CA MET A 184 5.16 -17.93 18.04
C MET A 184 6.63 -17.97 18.45
N GLU A 185 7.16 -19.17 18.66
CA GLU A 185 8.58 -19.40 18.94
C GLU A 185 9.46 -19.11 17.72
N LEU A 186 10.73 -18.77 17.97
CA LEU A 186 11.67 -18.33 16.93
C LEU A 186 11.89 -19.40 15.85
N GLU A 187 11.95 -20.68 16.24
CA GLU A 187 12.06 -21.83 15.33
C GLU A 187 10.85 -21.99 14.41
N GLU A 188 9.66 -21.58 14.85
CA GLU A 188 8.46 -21.59 14.02
C GLU A 188 8.45 -20.38 13.08
N LYS A 189 8.84 -19.20 13.58
CA LYS A 189 9.00 -18.00 12.76
C LYS A 189 10.01 -18.23 11.61
N PHE A 190 11.10 -18.98 11.83
CA PHE A 190 12.01 -19.39 10.76
C PHE A 190 11.34 -20.23 9.65
N LYS A 191 10.45 -21.18 9.99
CA LYS A 191 9.69 -21.95 8.99
C LYS A 191 8.81 -21.03 8.15
N ILE A 192 8.16 -20.04 8.77
CA ILE A 192 7.35 -19.04 8.05
C ILE A 192 8.23 -18.18 7.13
N VAL A 193 9.45 -17.79 7.54
CA VAL A 193 10.40 -17.11 6.65
C VAL A 193 10.74 -17.97 5.43
N GLU A 194 10.99 -19.27 5.62
CA GLU A 194 11.24 -20.18 4.49
C GLU A 194 10.04 -20.29 3.53
N GLU A 195 8.82 -20.38 4.05
CA GLU A 195 7.58 -20.45 3.26
C GLU A 195 7.30 -19.14 2.49
N VAL A 196 7.53 -17.97 3.11
CA VAL A 196 7.44 -16.67 2.42
C VAL A 196 8.45 -16.59 1.28
N VAL A 197 9.69 -17.04 1.49
CA VAL A 197 10.73 -17.10 0.45
C VAL A 197 10.36 -18.11 -0.65
N ALA A 198 9.67 -19.20 -0.32
CA ALA A 198 9.15 -20.15 -1.31
C ALA A 198 8.04 -19.53 -2.19
N ILE A 199 7.14 -18.71 -1.62
CA ILE A 199 6.14 -17.95 -2.37
C ILE A 199 6.79 -16.92 -3.29
N GLN A 200 7.77 -16.15 -2.80
CA GLN A 200 8.56 -15.23 -3.63
C GLN A 200 9.26 -15.97 -4.78
N LYS A 201 9.78 -17.18 -4.54
CA LYS A 201 10.39 -18.02 -5.58
C LYS A 201 9.39 -18.48 -6.63
N LYS A 202 8.16 -18.83 -6.23
CA LYS A 202 7.04 -19.15 -7.14
C LYS A 202 6.70 -17.94 -8.01
N LEU A 203 6.53 -16.76 -7.43
CA LEU A 203 6.31 -15.48 -8.14
C LEU A 203 7.42 -15.18 -9.16
N GLN A 204 8.69 -15.34 -8.78
CA GLN A 204 9.85 -15.08 -9.65
C GLN A 204 10.18 -16.20 -10.66
N SER A 205 9.48 -17.33 -10.61
CA SER A 205 9.67 -18.47 -11.54
C SER A 205 9.14 -18.20 -12.95
N VAL A 206 8.42 -17.10 -13.13
CA VAL A 206 7.82 -16.62 -14.37
C VAL A 206 8.41 -15.26 -14.73
N ALA A 207 8.72 -15.08 -16.02
CA ALA A 207 9.02 -13.78 -16.61
C ALA A 207 7.98 -13.44 -17.69
N PHE A 208 7.41 -12.24 -17.61
CA PHE A 208 6.50 -11.67 -18.59
C PHE A 208 7.23 -10.74 -19.57
N SER A 209 6.80 -10.75 -20.82
CA SER A 209 7.32 -9.89 -21.91
C SER A 209 6.85 -8.43 -21.88
N SER A 210 5.91 -8.09 -20.99
CA SER A 210 5.39 -6.72 -20.83
C SER A 210 4.90 -6.48 -19.40
N TYR A 211 4.84 -5.21 -19.00
CA TYR A 211 4.31 -4.75 -17.71
C TYR A 211 2.88 -4.24 -17.85
N GLY A 212 2.13 -4.27 -16.76
CA GLY A 212 0.70 -4.02 -16.71
C GLY A 212 0.05 -4.94 -15.68
N THR A 213 -1.24 -5.18 -15.78
CA THR A 213 -1.95 -6.15 -14.91
C THR A 213 -2.42 -7.37 -15.69
N LEU A 214 -2.64 -8.48 -14.98
CA LEU A 214 -3.22 -9.70 -15.57
C LEU A 214 -4.73 -9.54 -15.74
N TYR A 215 -5.29 -10.01 -16.85
CA TYR A 215 -6.74 -10.12 -17.05
C TYR A 215 -7.09 -11.45 -17.69
N TYR A 216 -8.36 -11.88 -17.57
CA TYR A 216 -8.88 -12.90 -18.46
C TYR A 216 -9.02 -12.37 -19.88
N LYS A 217 -8.84 -13.25 -20.87
CA LYS A 217 -9.04 -12.94 -22.30
C LYS A 217 -10.44 -12.43 -22.66
N SER A 218 -11.46 -12.77 -21.87
CA SER A 218 -12.83 -12.28 -22.03
C SER A 218 -12.99 -10.79 -21.67
N ASP A 219 -12.13 -10.27 -20.80
CA ASP A 219 -12.38 -9.01 -20.10
C ASP A 219 -11.52 -7.86 -20.67
N ALA A 220 -10.39 -8.22 -21.29
CA ALA A 220 -9.45 -7.29 -21.89
C ALA A 220 -9.73 -7.06 -23.39
N ALA A 221 -10.77 -6.30 -23.70
CA ALA A 221 -11.13 -5.98 -25.09
C ALA A 221 -10.11 -5.00 -25.74
N GLY A 222 -9.24 -5.52 -26.60
CA GLY A 222 -8.53 -4.75 -27.65
C GLY A 222 -7.16 -4.14 -27.29
N TYR A 223 -6.81 -4.01 -26.00
CA TYR A 223 -5.59 -3.32 -25.55
C TYR A 223 -4.66 -4.21 -24.72
N SER A 224 -4.49 -5.48 -25.12
CA SER A 224 -3.76 -6.47 -24.32
C SER A 224 -2.75 -7.27 -25.13
N SER A 225 -1.59 -7.55 -24.54
CA SER A 225 -0.59 -8.46 -25.08
C SER A 225 -0.89 -9.90 -24.66
N SER A 226 -0.68 -10.84 -25.59
CA SER A 226 -0.67 -12.26 -25.22
C SER A 226 0.44 -12.52 -24.23
N ILE A 227 0.13 -13.28 -23.18
CA ILE A 227 1.13 -13.71 -22.21
C ILE A 227 2.15 -14.60 -22.91
N ASP A 228 3.38 -14.11 -22.97
CA ASP A 228 4.55 -14.95 -23.17
C ASP A 228 5.27 -15.09 -21.83
N ILE A 229 5.42 -16.35 -21.41
CA ILE A 229 6.04 -16.74 -20.14
C ILE A 229 7.28 -17.56 -20.45
N ASP A 230 8.42 -16.96 -20.14
CA ASP A 230 9.64 -17.71 -19.91
C ASP A 230 9.72 -18.18 -18.45
N GLY A 231 10.40 -19.31 -18.22
CA GLY A 231 10.59 -19.89 -16.89
C GLY A 231 10.33 -21.39 -16.80
N SER A 232 10.56 -21.95 -15.61
CA SER A 232 10.57 -23.38 -15.31
C SER A 232 9.19 -23.99 -15.02
N LEU A 233 8.12 -23.39 -15.53
CA LEU A 233 6.74 -23.90 -15.34
C LEU A 233 6.50 -25.23 -16.08
N PRO A 234 5.67 -26.15 -15.52
CA PRO A 234 5.18 -27.32 -16.24
C PRO A 234 4.45 -26.96 -17.55
N PRO A 235 4.50 -27.81 -18.60
CA PRO A 235 3.81 -27.55 -19.86
C PRO A 235 2.31 -27.29 -19.71
N SER A 236 1.64 -28.00 -18.80
CA SER A 236 0.21 -27.80 -18.48
C SER A 236 -0.07 -26.41 -17.90
N ALA A 237 0.76 -25.92 -16.98
CA ALA A 237 0.64 -24.58 -16.40
C ALA A 237 0.90 -23.48 -17.46
N LYS A 238 1.91 -23.66 -18.32
CA LYS A 238 2.15 -22.75 -19.46
C LYS A 238 0.97 -22.73 -20.44
N MET A 239 0.37 -23.89 -20.71
CA MET A 239 -0.81 -24.03 -21.57
C MET A 239 -2.02 -23.31 -20.94
N TYR A 240 -2.34 -23.61 -19.68
CA TYR A 240 -3.40 -22.96 -18.91
C TYR A 240 -3.25 -21.43 -18.91
N ALA A 241 -2.05 -20.93 -18.66
CA ALA A 241 -1.72 -19.51 -18.69
C ALA A 241 -2.02 -18.89 -20.06
N LYS A 242 -1.48 -19.48 -21.15
CA LYS A 242 -1.65 -18.98 -22.52
C LYS A 242 -3.10 -19.04 -23.03
N TYR A 243 -3.94 -19.95 -22.52
CA TYR A 243 -5.35 -20.01 -22.91
C TYR A 243 -6.27 -19.04 -22.16
N ARG A 244 -6.00 -18.72 -20.90
CA ARG A 244 -6.93 -17.95 -20.06
C ARG A 244 -6.62 -16.47 -19.95
N PHE A 245 -5.34 -16.10 -19.91
CA PHE A 245 -4.93 -14.75 -19.48
C PHE A 245 -4.18 -13.95 -20.55
N VAL A 246 -4.15 -12.64 -20.34
CA VAL A 246 -3.38 -11.63 -21.10
C VAL A 246 -2.80 -10.60 -20.13
N VAL A 247 -1.78 -9.84 -20.56
CA VAL A 247 -1.35 -8.62 -19.85
C VAL A 247 -2.08 -7.44 -20.48
N GLY A 248 -2.77 -6.63 -19.66
CA GLY A 248 -3.54 -5.48 -20.09
C GLY A 248 -3.08 -4.17 -19.43
N PRO A 249 -3.87 -3.10 -19.59
CA PRO A 249 -3.54 -1.79 -19.01
C PRO A 249 -3.59 -1.84 -17.48
N LEU A 250 -2.71 -1.09 -16.82
CA LEU A 250 -2.60 -1.07 -15.36
C LEU A 250 -3.93 -0.69 -14.70
N ALA A 251 -4.40 -1.52 -13.76
CA ALA A 251 -5.69 -1.32 -13.07
C ALA A 251 -5.67 -0.21 -11.99
N GLU A 252 -4.49 0.34 -11.67
CA GLU A 252 -4.30 1.29 -10.58
C GLU A 252 -5.05 2.62 -10.79
N ARG A 253 -5.76 3.10 -9.75
CA ARG A 253 -6.59 4.31 -9.79
C ARG A 253 -5.92 5.53 -10.46
N SER A 254 -4.63 5.76 -10.24
CA SER A 254 -3.90 6.94 -10.76
C SER A 254 -3.89 7.06 -12.29
N PHE A 255 -4.12 5.97 -13.02
CA PHE A 255 -4.25 5.94 -14.49
C PHE A 255 -5.69 6.15 -15.00
N TRP A 256 -6.68 6.20 -14.12
CA TRP A 256 -8.11 6.22 -14.46
C TRP A 256 -8.90 7.38 -13.80
N GLU A 257 -8.20 8.35 -13.20
CA GLU A 257 -8.79 9.57 -12.61
C GLU A 257 -9.57 10.37 -13.66
N PRO A 258 -10.91 10.54 -13.53
CA PRO A 258 -11.75 11.14 -14.58
C PRO A 258 -11.36 12.56 -14.98
N GLU A 259 -10.92 13.37 -14.00
CA GLU A 259 -10.45 14.75 -14.17
C GLU A 259 -9.26 14.87 -15.14
N HIS A 260 -8.50 13.79 -15.28
CA HIS A 260 -7.31 13.70 -16.13
C HIS A 260 -7.48 12.66 -17.26
N ALA A 261 -8.63 11.98 -17.35
CA ALA A 261 -8.89 10.86 -18.25
C ALA A 261 -9.12 11.28 -19.72
N GLY A 262 -8.27 12.15 -20.25
CA GLY A 262 -8.18 12.38 -21.68
C GLY A 262 -7.86 11.07 -22.44
N PRO A 263 -8.30 10.94 -23.70
CA PRO A 263 -8.09 9.73 -24.50
C PRO A 263 -6.61 9.42 -24.84
N ALA A 264 -5.67 10.26 -24.40
CA ALA A 264 -4.24 10.18 -24.68
C ALA A 264 -3.38 9.63 -23.52
N ILE A 265 -3.95 9.28 -22.36
CA ILE A 265 -3.17 8.61 -21.30
C ILE A 265 -2.81 7.18 -21.73
N ASP A 266 -1.51 6.92 -21.88
CA ASP A 266 -0.94 5.58 -22.00
C ASP A 266 -1.08 4.84 -20.65
N ARG A 267 -1.75 3.69 -20.69
CA ARG A 267 -2.02 2.82 -19.54
C ARG A 267 -1.29 1.47 -19.65
N GLY A 268 -0.47 1.30 -20.67
CA GLY A 268 0.15 0.02 -21.02
C GLY A 268 -0.80 -0.94 -21.76
N PRO A 269 -0.39 -2.21 -21.95
CA PRO A 269 0.82 -2.82 -21.41
C PRO A 269 2.12 -2.30 -22.06
N TRP A 270 3.20 -2.24 -21.29
CA TRP A 270 4.49 -1.67 -21.72
C TRP A 270 5.54 -2.75 -22.02
N PRO A 271 6.21 -2.74 -23.19
CA PRO A 271 7.21 -3.74 -23.54
C PRO A 271 8.61 -3.52 -22.94
N SER A 272 8.87 -2.37 -22.28
CA SER A 272 10.18 -2.03 -21.74
C SER A 272 10.11 -1.07 -20.55
N ALA A 273 11.13 -1.12 -19.67
CA ALA A 273 11.17 -0.26 -18.46
C ALA A 273 11.17 1.23 -18.85
N GLN A 274 11.85 1.56 -19.94
CA GLN A 274 11.90 2.90 -20.50
C GLN A 274 10.52 3.41 -20.96
N SER A 275 9.69 2.55 -21.60
CA SER A 275 8.32 2.93 -21.97
C SER A 275 7.42 3.14 -20.75
N TYR A 276 7.51 2.28 -19.73
CA TYR A 276 6.71 2.40 -18.50
C TYR A 276 7.06 3.68 -17.70
N LEU A 277 8.35 3.94 -17.47
CA LEU A 277 8.81 5.15 -16.77
C LEU A 277 8.47 6.43 -17.56
N ARG A 278 8.49 6.37 -18.90
CA ARG A 278 8.05 7.48 -19.76
C ARG A 278 6.56 7.76 -19.62
N ALA A 279 5.72 6.71 -19.60
CA ALA A 279 4.28 6.85 -19.44
C ALA A 279 3.92 7.52 -18.10
N ILE A 280 4.58 7.14 -16.99
CA ILE A 280 4.47 7.83 -15.69
C ILE A 280 4.80 9.33 -15.84
N SER A 281 5.96 9.67 -16.43
CA SER A 281 6.37 11.07 -16.61
C SER A 281 5.39 11.88 -17.47
N GLN A 282 4.79 11.27 -18.51
CA GLN A 282 3.79 11.91 -19.37
C GLN A 282 2.45 12.12 -18.65
N ARG A 283 1.94 11.08 -17.97
CA ARG A 283 0.71 11.12 -17.16
C ARG A 283 0.77 12.24 -16.12
N GLU A 284 1.85 12.29 -15.34
CA GLU A 284 1.99 13.27 -14.25
C GLU A 284 2.22 14.69 -14.75
N ARG A 285 2.81 14.88 -15.94
CA ARG A 285 2.87 16.19 -16.59
C ARG A 285 1.51 16.65 -17.13
N SER A 286 0.66 15.73 -17.61
CA SER A 286 -0.70 16.08 -18.08
C SER A 286 -1.67 16.52 -16.98
N LYS A 287 -1.35 16.26 -15.71
CA LYS A 287 -2.09 16.75 -14.53
C LYS A 287 -1.81 18.21 -14.17
N CYS A 288 -0.80 18.84 -14.78
CA CYS A 288 -0.51 20.25 -14.48
C CYS A 288 -1.62 21.15 -15.05
N PRO A 289 -2.16 22.11 -14.25
CA PRO A 289 -3.10 23.10 -14.75
C PRO A 289 -2.56 23.89 -15.94
N LEU A 290 -3.46 24.22 -16.88
CA LEU A 290 -3.17 25.20 -17.92
C LEU A 290 -2.95 26.59 -17.30
N LYS A 291 -2.13 27.42 -17.94
CA LYS A 291 -1.66 28.72 -17.42
C LYS A 291 -2.77 29.78 -17.21
N ASP A 292 -4.00 29.49 -17.62
CA ASP A 292 -5.13 30.42 -17.62
C ASP A 292 -5.98 30.36 -16.34
N ALA A 293 -5.64 29.48 -15.39
CA ALA A 293 -6.18 29.57 -14.04
C ALA A 293 -5.64 30.86 -13.37
N PRO A 294 -6.51 31.78 -12.89
CA PRO A 294 -6.02 32.95 -12.16
C PRO A 294 -5.30 32.46 -10.91
N ALA A 295 -4.05 32.88 -10.73
CA ALA A 295 -3.31 32.61 -9.52
C ALA A 295 -4.07 33.23 -8.34
N ASP A 296 -4.57 32.39 -7.44
CA ASP A 296 -5.18 32.88 -6.21
C ASP A 296 -4.10 33.59 -5.39
N PRO A 297 -4.24 34.90 -5.07
CA PRO A 297 -3.26 35.62 -4.27
C PRO A 297 -3.08 35.06 -2.85
N GLN A 298 -3.89 34.06 -2.44
CA GLN A 298 -3.79 33.35 -1.17
C GLN A 298 -3.16 31.94 -1.27
N ASP A 299 -2.77 31.45 -2.45
CA ASP A 299 -2.09 30.15 -2.57
C ASP A 299 -0.60 30.26 -2.19
N ASP A 300 -0.36 30.43 -0.89
CA ASP A 300 0.95 30.39 -0.21
C ASP A 300 1.49 28.93 -0.21
N SER A 301 1.57 28.31 -1.39
CA SER A 301 2.26 27.03 -1.56
C SER A 301 3.75 27.28 -1.29
N ASP A 302 4.36 26.48 -0.40
CA ASP A 302 5.82 26.46 -0.21
C ASP A 302 6.49 26.52 -1.60
N LEU A 303 7.48 27.41 -1.78
CA LEU A 303 8.12 27.64 -3.10
C LEU A 303 8.61 26.33 -3.76
N LEU A 304 8.89 25.32 -2.93
CA LEU A 304 9.34 23.98 -3.30
C LEU A 304 8.22 22.97 -3.62
N ASP A 305 6.97 23.25 -3.28
CA ASP A 305 5.79 22.40 -3.54
C ASP A 305 4.76 23.00 -4.53
N SER A 306 5.07 24.16 -5.11
CA SER A 306 4.28 24.77 -6.18
C SER A 306 4.11 23.83 -7.40
N PRO A 307 3.03 23.96 -8.21
CA PRO A 307 2.86 23.21 -9.46
C PRO A 307 4.06 23.33 -10.41
N GLN A 308 4.74 24.49 -10.42
CA GLN A 308 5.93 24.76 -11.20
C GLN A 308 7.16 24.03 -10.64
N ALA A 309 7.32 23.96 -9.31
CA ALA A 309 8.36 23.14 -8.68
C ALA A 309 8.16 21.64 -8.99
N ARG A 310 6.92 21.15 -8.89
CA ARG A 310 6.54 19.77 -9.28
C ARG A 310 6.86 19.48 -10.75
N LEU A 311 6.51 20.38 -11.67
CA LEU A 311 6.90 20.27 -13.08
C LEU A 311 8.43 20.26 -13.29
N SER A 312 9.19 21.07 -12.55
CA SER A 312 10.66 21.08 -12.60
C SER A 312 11.25 19.73 -12.18
N LEU A 313 10.74 19.13 -11.10
CA LEU A 313 11.13 17.78 -10.69
C LEU A 313 10.72 16.73 -11.73
N LEU A 314 9.52 16.82 -12.33
CA LEU A 314 9.11 15.93 -13.42
C LEU A 314 9.98 16.08 -14.68
N HIS A 315 10.55 17.27 -14.93
CA HIS A 315 11.53 17.48 -15.98
C HIS A 315 12.86 16.76 -15.65
N LYS A 316 13.40 16.97 -14.44
CA LYS A 316 14.61 16.27 -13.94
C LYS A 316 14.41 14.75 -13.93
N PHE A 317 13.26 14.24 -13.46
CA PHE A 317 12.88 12.83 -13.53
C PHE A 317 12.90 12.29 -14.96
N GLY A 318 12.26 12.98 -15.91
CA GLY A 318 12.27 12.60 -17.32
C GLY A 318 13.68 12.46 -17.89
N ALA A 319 14.60 13.37 -17.54
CA ALA A 319 15.99 13.33 -17.97
C ALA A 319 16.79 12.14 -17.39
N VAL A 320 16.52 11.70 -16.16
CA VAL A 320 17.18 10.51 -15.56
C VAL A 320 16.46 9.18 -15.85
N SER A 321 15.17 9.22 -16.22
CA SER A 321 14.29 8.05 -16.31
C SER A 321 14.82 6.89 -17.17
N ALA A 322 15.55 7.18 -18.24
CA ALA A 322 16.14 6.16 -19.13
C ALA A 322 17.28 5.35 -18.48
N TYR A 323 17.85 5.87 -17.38
CA TYR A 323 19.03 5.34 -16.68
C TYR A 323 18.71 4.74 -15.30
N LEU A 324 17.47 4.91 -14.81
CA LEU A 324 16.98 4.25 -13.59
C LEU A 324 16.84 2.73 -13.74
N PRO A 325 16.44 2.18 -14.90
CA PRO A 325 16.54 0.74 -15.15
C PRO A 325 17.99 0.26 -15.06
N PRO A 326 18.28 -0.86 -14.37
CA PRO A 326 19.61 -1.49 -14.36
C PRO A 326 20.00 -2.01 -15.75
N SER A 327 21.28 -2.30 -15.99
CA SER A 327 21.73 -2.96 -17.24
C SER A 327 21.47 -4.47 -17.22
N GLN A 328 21.31 -5.06 -16.03
CA GLN A 328 21.04 -6.47 -15.82
C GLN A 328 19.64 -6.85 -16.33
N GLN A 329 19.56 -7.75 -17.31
CA GLN A 329 18.28 -8.20 -17.90
C GLN A 329 17.38 -8.93 -16.90
N SER A 330 17.98 -9.68 -15.97
CA SER A 330 17.34 -10.35 -14.83
C SER A 330 16.48 -9.41 -13.98
N LEU A 331 16.93 -8.16 -13.80
CA LEU A 331 16.28 -7.13 -13.00
C LEU A 331 15.25 -6.29 -13.78
N ASN A 332 15.22 -6.41 -15.11
CA ASN A 332 14.28 -5.71 -15.98
C ASN A 332 13.10 -6.58 -16.45
N ARG A 333 13.19 -7.91 -16.33
CA ARG A 333 12.10 -8.82 -16.73
C ARG A 333 10.79 -8.50 -15.99
N GLY A 334 9.67 -8.61 -16.70
CA GLY A 334 8.34 -8.46 -16.10
C GLY A 334 8.13 -9.54 -15.05
N THR A 335 7.93 -9.14 -13.81
CA THR A 335 7.77 -10.05 -12.67
C THR A 335 6.50 -9.70 -11.92
N LEU A 336 5.72 -10.69 -11.49
CA LEU A 336 4.58 -10.48 -10.60
C LEU A 336 5.07 -10.42 -9.14
N PHE A 337 4.60 -9.47 -8.34
CA PHE A 337 5.02 -9.34 -6.94
C PHE A 337 3.86 -9.01 -6.03
N HIS A 338 3.73 -9.75 -4.93
CA HIS A 338 2.76 -9.45 -3.89
C HIS A 338 3.28 -8.29 -3.04
N TRP A 339 2.74 -7.10 -3.27
CA TRP A 339 3.23 -5.88 -2.62
C TRP A 339 2.95 -5.84 -1.11
N ASP A 340 1.99 -6.65 -0.61
CA ASP A 340 1.57 -6.63 0.80
C ASP A 340 1.79 -7.94 1.58
N LEU A 341 3.05 -8.28 1.86
CA LEU A 341 3.43 -9.45 2.66
C LEU A 341 3.47 -9.11 4.16
N ARG A 342 2.34 -8.65 4.70
CA ARG A 342 2.09 -8.41 6.13
C ARG A 342 1.45 -9.64 6.80
N ALA A 343 1.63 -9.76 8.13
CA ALA A 343 1.05 -10.84 8.93
C ALA A 343 -0.48 -11.03 8.78
N PRO A 344 -1.33 -10.00 8.64
CA PRO A 344 -2.78 -10.19 8.50
C PRO A 344 -3.17 -10.93 7.21
N ASN A 345 -2.34 -10.84 6.15
CA ASN A 345 -2.63 -11.40 4.83
C ASN A 345 -2.17 -12.85 4.67
N LEU A 346 -1.50 -13.41 5.68
CA LEU A 346 -0.98 -14.77 5.70
C LEU A 346 -1.82 -15.62 6.65
N PHE A 347 -2.27 -16.77 6.18
CA PHE A 347 -2.97 -17.76 6.99
C PHE A 347 -2.15 -19.04 7.07
N ILE A 348 -2.12 -19.65 8.26
CA ILE A 348 -1.27 -20.81 8.57
C ILE A 348 -2.08 -21.93 9.21
N GLU A 349 -1.71 -23.16 8.84
CA GLU A 349 -2.15 -24.40 9.44
C GLU A 349 -0.93 -25.35 9.48
N ASP A 350 -0.74 -26.09 10.57
CA ASP A 350 0.36 -27.05 10.77
C ASP A 350 1.77 -26.52 10.39
N GLY A 351 2.01 -25.22 10.66
CA GLY A 351 3.28 -24.54 10.40
C GLY A 351 3.56 -24.21 8.92
N ARG A 352 2.57 -24.31 8.03
CA ARG A 352 2.66 -23.98 6.60
C ARG A 352 1.74 -22.84 6.22
N ILE A 353 2.08 -22.08 5.18
CA ILE A 353 1.19 -21.04 4.66
C ILE A 353 0.08 -21.70 3.82
N THR A 354 -1.16 -21.58 4.27
CA THR A 354 -2.36 -22.21 3.65
C THR A 354 -3.25 -21.23 2.90
N SER A 355 -3.07 -19.91 3.07
CA SER A 355 -3.63 -18.90 2.18
C SER A 355 -2.83 -17.60 2.26
N LEU A 356 -2.56 -16.99 1.10
CA LEU A 356 -2.13 -15.61 0.92
C LEU A 356 -3.31 -14.83 0.30
N ILE A 357 -3.71 -13.75 0.96
CA ILE A 357 -4.81 -12.88 0.53
C ILE A 357 -4.32 -11.46 0.20
N ASP A 358 -5.24 -10.63 -0.30
CA ASP A 358 -5.03 -9.24 -0.71
C ASP A 358 -4.21 -9.06 -2.00
N TRP A 359 -4.71 -9.70 -3.06
CA TRP A 359 -4.16 -9.60 -4.43
C TRP A 359 -4.68 -8.37 -5.21
N GLN A 360 -5.35 -7.43 -4.53
CA GLN A 360 -5.78 -6.17 -5.13
C GLN A 360 -4.55 -5.34 -5.50
N ASP A 361 -4.63 -4.59 -6.61
CA ASP A 361 -3.55 -3.73 -7.10
C ASP A 361 -2.19 -4.44 -7.22
N VAL A 362 -2.17 -5.75 -7.48
CA VAL A 362 -0.96 -6.49 -7.86
C VAL A 362 -0.73 -6.31 -9.36
N TRP A 363 0.49 -5.90 -9.75
CA TRP A 363 0.87 -5.71 -11.15
C TRP A 363 2.19 -6.39 -11.50
N ILE A 364 2.40 -6.55 -12.81
CA ILE A 364 3.64 -6.99 -13.41
C ILE A 364 4.51 -5.76 -13.63
N ALA A 365 5.70 -5.75 -13.04
CA ALA A 365 6.66 -4.63 -13.11
C ALA A 365 8.07 -5.13 -13.45
N PRO A 366 9.03 -4.25 -13.79
CA PRO A 366 10.45 -4.60 -13.73
C PRO A 366 10.80 -5.08 -12.31
N LEU A 367 11.58 -6.16 -12.17
CA LEU A 367 11.98 -6.68 -10.85
C LEU A 367 12.69 -5.61 -9.98
N PHE A 368 13.43 -4.65 -10.55
CA PHE A 368 14.05 -3.58 -9.75
C PHE A 368 13.05 -2.65 -9.03
N MET A 369 11.81 -2.54 -9.52
CA MET A 369 10.73 -1.81 -8.84
C MET A 369 10.22 -2.54 -7.59
N GLN A 370 10.60 -3.80 -7.42
CA GLN A 370 10.13 -4.71 -6.38
C GLN A 370 11.20 -4.91 -5.29
N GLU A 371 12.13 -3.98 -5.16
CA GLU A 371 13.15 -3.96 -4.11
C GLU A 371 12.48 -3.68 -2.76
N ARG A 372 11.87 -4.70 -2.15
CA ARG A 372 11.30 -4.63 -0.81
C ARG A 372 11.36 -6.00 -0.15
N GLY A 373 11.80 -6.04 1.11
CA GLY A 373 11.57 -7.21 1.96
C GLY A 373 10.09 -7.37 2.32
N PRO A 374 9.63 -8.57 2.71
CA PRO A 374 8.32 -8.74 3.32
C PRO A 374 8.16 -7.83 4.53
N GLN A 375 7.05 -7.10 4.63
CA GLN A 375 6.78 -6.18 5.74
C GLN A 375 6.79 -6.88 7.11
N LEU A 376 6.43 -8.18 7.13
CA LEU A 376 6.58 -9.08 8.28
C LEU A 376 8.01 -9.10 8.87
N LEU A 377 9.01 -8.88 8.03
CA LEU A 377 10.45 -9.06 8.31
C LEU A 377 11.26 -7.76 8.14
N GLU A 378 10.60 -6.66 7.77
CA GLU A 378 11.19 -5.34 7.57
C GLU A 378 11.75 -4.82 8.91
N TYR A 379 13.05 -4.51 8.95
CA TYR A 379 13.74 -4.01 10.13
C TYR A 379 14.90 -3.08 9.72
N ASP A 380 14.84 -1.86 10.22
CA ASP A 380 15.65 -0.68 9.89
C ASP A 380 16.56 -0.23 11.04
N GLY A 381 16.39 -0.80 12.23
CA GLY A 381 17.17 -0.48 13.41
C GLY A 381 18.55 -1.16 13.46
N LYS A 382 19.29 -0.92 14.55
CA LYS A 382 20.58 -1.55 14.79
C LYS A 382 20.44 -3.07 14.92
N MET A 383 20.97 -3.80 13.94
CA MET A 383 21.06 -5.26 13.93
C MET A 383 21.73 -5.79 15.21
N MET A 384 21.01 -6.65 15.94
CA MET A 384 21.48 -7.32 17.15
C MET A 384 21.10 -8.81 17.08
N LEU A 385 22.06 -9.68 16.78
CA LEU A 385 21.81 -11.12 16.63
C LEU A 385 21.91 -11.92 17.94
N GLN A 386 22.20 -11.24 19.05
CA GLN A 386 22.32 -11.79 20.41
C GLN A 386 21.76 -10.77 21.40
N LEU A 387 21.29 -11.25 22.55
CA LEU A 387 20.94 -10.39 23.68
C LEU A 387 22.21 -9.68 24.18
N PRO A 388 22.15 -8.39 24.51
CA PRO A 388 23.30 -7.66 25.03
C PRO A 388 23.57 -8.04 26.50
N ASP A 389 24.82 -7.91 26.96
CA ASP A 389 25.24 -8.30 28.32
C ASP A 389 24.40 -7.63 29.44
N TYR A 390 23.93 -6.40 29.20
CA TYR A 390 23.07 -5.66 30.15
C TYR A 390 21.61 -6.13 30.17
N PHE A 391 21.19 -7.10 29.34
CA PHE A 391 19.80 -7.52 29.23
C PHE A 391 19.23 -8.05 30.55
N GLU A 392 20.03 -8.79 31.32
CA GLU A 392 19.60 -9.29 32.62
C GLU A 392 19.56 -8.21 33.70
N THR A 393 20.24 -7.07 33.51
CA THR A 393 20.18 -5.92 34.43
C THR A 393 19.01 -4.97 34.15
N ILE A 394 18.19 -5.22 33.13
CA ILE A 394 17.00 -4.40 32.84
C ILE A 394 15.86 -4.79 33.78
N GLU A 395 15.62 -3.97 34.80
CA GLU A 395 14.48 -4.12 35.73
C GLU A 395 13.14 -3.78 35.06
N ASN A 396 13.13 -2.84 34.13
CA ASN A 396 11.91 -2.42 33.45
C ASN A 396 11.44 -3.46 32.42
N LYS A 397 10.36 -4.19 32.74
CA LYS A 397 9.80 -5.23 31.88
C LYS A 397 9.49 -4.78 30.45
N ALA A 398 9.01 -3.54 30.25
CA ALA A 398 8.70 -3.02 28.93
C ALA A 398 9.96 -2.72 28.10
N GLU A 399 11.02 -2.25 28.75
CA GLU A 399 12.33 -2.08 28.12
C GLU A 399 12.98 -3.43 27.79
N LYS A 400 12.90 -4.41 28.70
CA LYS A 400 13.41 -5.77 28.47
C LYS A 400 12.69 -6.44 27.29
N ALA A 401 11.36 -6.36 27.24
CA ALA A 401 10.56 -6.83 26.10
C ALA A 401 10.95 -6.13 24.79
N LYS A 402 11.18 -4.81 24.80
CA LYS A 402 11.63 -4.05 23.63
C LYS A 402 12.98 -4.52 23.10
N VAL A 403 13.96 -4.80 23.97
CA VAL A 403 15.26 -5.35 23.57
C VAL A 403 15.11 -6.76 22.99
N GLN A 404 14.28 -7.61 23.60
CA GLN A 404 13.97 -8.94 23.08
C GLN A 404 13.33 -8.88 21.67
N THR A 405 12.31 -8.02 21.47
CA THR A 405 11.69 -7.78 20.16
C THR A 405 12.69 -7.24 19.13
N GLN A 406 13.65 -6.40 19.55
CA GLN A 406 14.69 -5.87 18.67
C GLN A 406 15.63 -6.99 18.18
N VAL A 407 16.04 -7.88 19.08
CA VAL A 407 16.90 -9.02 18.77
C VAL A 407 16.16 -10.01 17.88
N GLU A 408 14.91 -10.33 18.18
CA GLU A 408 14.09 -11.22 17.34
C GLU A 408 13.95 -10.69 15.90
N ARG A 409 13.53 -9.43 15.72
CA ARG A 409 13.40 -8.80 14.40
C ARG A 409 14.72 -8.75 13.64
N SER A 410 15.84 -8.52 14.34
CA SER A 410 17.18 -8.58 13.75
C SER A 410 17.53 -9.97 13.24
N ILE A 411 17.28 -11.01 14.05
CA ILE A 411 17.56 -12.41 13.69
C ILE A 411 16.70 -12.85 12.50
N LEU A 412 15.41 -12.50 12.50
CA LEU A 412 14.49 -12.84 11.41
C LEU A 412 14.85 -12.12 10.09
N SER A 413 15.16 -10.82 10.15
CA SER A 413 15.63 -10.06 8.99
C SER A 413 16.95 -10.63 8.43
N TRP A 414 17.92 -10.93 9.29
CA TRP A 414 19.18 -11.58 8.87
C TRP A 414 18.94 -12.96 8.24
N TYR A 415 18.08 -13.77 8.86
CA TYR A 415 17.76 -15.11 8.39
C TYR A 415 17.05 -15.07 7.03
N TYR A 416 16.11 -14.14 6.81
CA TYR A 416 15.51 -13.89 5.51
C TYR A 416 16.55 -13.64 4.42
N HIS A 417 17.47 -12.68 4.62
CA HIS A 417 18.52 -12.38 3.66
C HIS A 417 19.45 -13.59 3.41
N ARG A 418 19.73 -14.40 4.44
CA ARG A 418 20.48 -15.66 4.31
C ARG A 418 19.75 -16.69 3.44
N VAL A 419 18.43 -16.88 3.62
CA VAL A 419 17.63 -17.82 2.82
C VAL A 419 17.48 -17.31 1.38
N VAL A 420 17.24 -16.00 1.18
CA VAL A 420 17.19 -15.37 -0.16
C VAL A 420 18.49 -15.61 -0.92
N ARG A 421 19.66 -15.33 -0.32
CA ARG A 421 20.98 -15.55 -0.93
C ARG A 421 21.17 -16.98 -1.44
N GLY A 422 20.63 -17.97 -0.73
CA GLY A 422 20.71 -19.38 -1.11
C GLY A 422 19.62 -19.86 -2.08
N ARG A 423 18.52 -19.14 -2.28
CA ARG A 423 17.32 -19.63 -2.99
C ARG A 423 16.80 -18.76 -4.14
N LEU A 424 17.12 -17.46 -4.17
CA LEU A 424 16.70 -16.50 -5.21
C LEU A 424 17.87 -15.58 -5.65
N PRO A 425 18.70 -16.01 -6.63
CA PRO A 425 19.85 -15.22 -7.07
C PRO A 425 19.46 -13.85 -7.66
N ALA A 426 18.33 -13.74 -8.38
CA ALA A 426 17.86 -12.47 -8.93
C ALA A 426 17.40 -11.47 -7.85
N LEU A 427 16.93 -11.95 -6.70
CA LEU A 427 16.57 -11.08 -5.57
C LEU A 427 17.81 -10.65 -4.76
N GLN A 428 18.81 -11.54 -4.63
CA GLN A 428 20.12 -11.17 -4.09
C GLN A 428 20.82 -10.13 -4.99
N GLU A 429 20.79 -10.32 -6.32
CA GLU A 429 21.31 -9.35 -7.30
C GLU A 429 20.60 -7.98 -7.20
N LEU A 430 19.31 -7.96 -6.85
CA LEU A 430 18.59 -6.72 -6.58
C LEU A 430 19.03 -6.05 -5.26
N PHE A 431 19.25 -6.81 -4.20
CA PHE A 431 19.77 -6.27 -2.93
C PHE A 431 21.22 -5.77 -3.04
N ASP A 432 22.01 -6.36 -3.95
CA ASP A 432 23.38 -5.92 -4.25
C ASP A 432 23.43 -4.77 -5.30
N LEU A 433 22.30 -4.40 -5.91
CA LEU A 433 22.25 -3.36 -6.95
C LEU A 433 22.55 -1.96 -6.39
N PRO A 434 23.53 -1.21 -6.94
CA PRO A 434 23.79 0.15 -6.52
C PRO A 434 22.57 1.07 -6.67
N LEU A 435 22.24 1.74 -5.57
CA LEU A 435 21.13 2.68 -5.45
C LEU A 435 19.74 2.05 -5.70
N ALA A 436 19.56 0.73 -5.52
CA ALA A 436 18.30 0.02 -5.80
C ALA A 436 17.06 0.70 -5.21
N ARG A 437 17.10 0.99 -3.90
CA ARG A 437 16.06 1.73 -3.17
C ARG A 437 15.72 3.06 -3.82
N ILE A 438 16.75 3.88 -4.12
CA ILE A 438 16.59 5.20 -4.73
C ILE A 438 16.05 5.09 -6.16
N ARG A 439 16.50 4.10 -6.96
CA ARG A 439 15.96 3.84 -8.31
C ARG A 439 14.46 3.57 -8.26
N ARG A 440 14.00 2.71 -7.33
CA ARG A 440 12.59 2.41 -7.08
C ARG A 440 11.82 3.64 -6.58
N GLU A 441 12.28 4.26 -5.51
CA GLU A 441 11.61 5.39 -4.86
C GLU A 441 11.47 6.58 -5.80
N THR A 442 12.48 6.90 -6.60
CA THR A 442 12.39 7.95 -7.63
C THR A 442 11.22 7.73 -8.59
N VAL A 443 10.91 6.49 -8.97
CA VAL A 443 9.79 6.18 -9.89
C VAL A 443 8.44 6.23 -9.17
N LEU A 444 8.35 5.69 -7.95
CA LEU A 444 7.12 5.73 -7.15
C LEU A 444 6.74 7.16 -6.77
N LEU A 445 7.69 7.94 -6.25
CA LEU A 445 7.46 9.32 -5.83
C LEU A 445 7.19 10.25 -7.03
N ALA A 446 7.76 9.94 -8.21
CA ALA A 446 7.39 10.63 -9.44
C ALA A 446 5.96 10.30 -9.88
N SER A 447 5.47 9.08 -9.65
CA SER A 447 4.09 8.66 -9.92
C SER A 447 3.06 9.35 -9.00
N ASP A 448 3.46 9.71 -7.79
CA ASP A 448 2.57 10.26 -6.76
C ASP A 448 2.87 11.74 -6.42
N ILE A 449 3.57 12.46 -7.28
CA ILE A 449 4.03 13.84 -7.01
C ILE A 449 2.90 14.81 -6.64
N TRP A 450 1.71 14.69 -7.24
CA TRP A 450 0.55 15.53 -6.92
C TRP A 450 -0.16 15.15 -5.61
N LYS A 451 0.26 14.07 -4.94
CA LYS A 451 -0.23 13.63 -3.62
C LYS A 451 0.64 14.13 -2.46
N GLY A 452 1.64 15.00 -2.72
CA GLY A 452 2.51 15.60 -1.71
C GLY A 452 3.96 15.09 -1.70
N GLU A 453 4.33 14.22 -2.64
CA GLU A 453 5.65 13.56 -2.69
C GLU A 453 6.80 14.44 -3.23
N THR A 454 6.63 15.75 -3.26
CA THR A 454 7.57 16.70 -3.89
C THR A 454 8.93 16.74 -3.18
N ILE A 455 8.96 16.83 -1.84
CA ILE A 455 10.23 16.84 -1.08
C ILE A 455 10.93 15.47 -1.14
N PRO A 456 10.26 14.32 -0.93
CA PRO A 456 10.87 13.00 -1.12
C PRO A 456 11.41 12.75 -2.53
N LEU A 457 10.68 13.15 -3.58
CA LEU A 457 11.17 13.03 -4.96
C LEU A 457 12.40 13.92 -5.20
N ARG A 458 12.41 15.14 -4.64
CA ARG A 458 13.55 16.06 -4.71
C ARG A 458 14.79 15.47 -4.05
N GLU A 459 14.66 14.87 -2.86
CA GLU A 459 15.76 14.17 -2.17
C GLU A 459 16.27 13.00 -3.00
N CYS A 460 15.39 12.16 -3.57
CA CYS A 460 15.80 11.07 -4.44
C CYS A 460 16.58 11.55 -5.67
N LEU A 461 16.11 12.61 -6.34
CA LEU A 461 16.81 13.22 -7.48
C LEU A 461 18.15 13.87 -7.08
N TYR A 462 18.23 14.49 -5.90
CA TYR A 462 19.47 15.06 -5.36
C TYR A 462 20.51 13.98 -5.05
N GLN A 463 20.10 12.88 -4.41
CA GLN A 463 20.97 11.72 -4.17
C GLN A 463 21.42 11.05 -5.47
N LEU A 464 20.54 10.94 -6.48
CA LEU A 464 20.91 10.47 -7.82
C LEU A 464 21.96 11.36 -8.47
N GLN A 465 21.88 12.69 -8.34
CA GLN A 465 22.92 13.60 -8.84
C GLN A 465 24.25 13.36 -8.11
N ARG A 466 24.25 13.35 -6.77
CA ARG A 466 25.46 13.18 -5.95
C ARG A 466 26.14 11.82 -6.16
N GLN A 467 25.37 10.79 -6.46
CA GLN A 467 25.84 9.41 -6.56
C GLN A 467 25.73 8.86 -7.99
N TRP A 468 25.63 9.73 -9.00
CA TRP A 468 25.36 9.37 -10.40
C TRP A 468 26.34 8.34 -10.97
N ASN A 469 27.62 8.45 -10.59
CA ASN A 469 28.67 7.51 -10.96
C ASN A 469 28.34 6.05 -10.57
N LYS A 470 27.64 5.82 -9.45
CA LYS A 470 27.22 4.48 -9.01
C LYS A 470 26.16 3.83 -9.91
N LEU A 471 25.50 4.60 -10.78
CA LEU A 471 24.60 4.03 -11.79
C LEU A 471 25.35 3.34 -12.94
N ASN A 472 26.68 3.55 -13.07
CA ASN A 472 27.54 2.98 -14.12
C ASN A 472 27.05 3.24 -15.56
N THR A 473 26.51 4.44 -15.81
CA THR A 473 25.88 4.83 -17.09
C THR A 473 26.87 5.29 -18.16
N ASN A 474 28.14 5.54 -17.79
CA ASN A 474 29.20 6.11 -18.64
C ASN A 474 28.87 7.49 -19.26
N ILE A 475 27.87 8.21 -18.73
CA ILE A 475 27.51 9.57 -19.14
C ILE A 475 27.56 10.54 -17.96
N ALA A 476 27.74 11.83 -18.26
CA ALA A 476 27.56 12.90 -17.29
C ALA A 476 26.10 12.90 -16.75
N CYS A 477 25.92 13.39 -15.52
CA CYS A 477 24.58 13.51 -14.94
C CYS A 477 23.73 14.49 -15.77
N PRO A 478 22.54 14.09 -16.26
CA PRO A 478 21.70 14.95 -17.11
C PRO A 478 20.88 15.97 -16.31
N ILE A 479 21.03 15.99 -14.97
CA ILE A 479 20.35 16.91 -14.07
C ILE A 479 21.36 17.68 -13.22
N HIS A 480 20.98 18.90 -12.86
CA HIS A 480 21.72 19.79 -12.00
C HIS A 480 20.75 20.45 -11.00
N PHE A 481 21.19 20.61 -9.75
CA PHE A 481 20.59 21.47 -8.74
C PHE A 481 21.58 22.60 -8.44
N SER A 482 21.14 23.86 -8.55
CA SER A 482 21.95 25.03 -8.20
C SER A 482 22.26 25.09 -6.70
N THR A 483 23.24 25.91 -6.28
CA THR A 483 23.53 26.13 -4.85
C THR A 483 22.30 26.58 -4.08
N GLN A 484 21.52 27.52 -4.63
CA GLN A 484 20.24 27.97 -4.05
C GLN A 484 19.19 26.86 -3.98
N GLU A 485 19.13 25.98 -4.99
CA GLU A 485 18.25 24.81 -4.96
C GLU A 485 18.68 23.80 -3.88
N ILE A 486 19.97 23.69 -3.57
CA ILE A 486 20.50 22.80 -2.53
C ILE A 486 20.27 23.40 -1.15
N GLU A 487 20.57 24.68 -0.92
CA GLU A 487 20.34 25.39 0.35
C GLU A 487 18.86 25.32 0.75
N ALA A 488 17.94 25.66 -0.17
CA ALA A 488 16.50 25.54 0.06
C ALA A 488 16.03 24.10 0.27
N HIS A 489 16.72 23.11 -0.33
CA HIS A 489 16.42 21.69 -0.11
C HIS A 489 16.84 21.24 1.29
N GLU A 490 18.02 21.64 1.76
CA GLU A 490 18.54 21.24 3.07
C GLU A 490 17.69 21.82 4.22
N GLU A 491 17.22 23.07 4.08
CA GLU A 491 16.25 23.68 4.99
C GLU A 491 14.91 22.91 5.01
N ALA A 492 14.29 22.71 3.84
CA ALA A 492 13.00 22.03 3.75
C ALA A 492 13.06 20.52 4.09
N SER A 493 14.19 19.87 3.84
CA SER A 493 14.41 18.46 4.20
C SER A 493 14.50 18.29 5.71
N SER A 494 15.08 19.25 6.45
CA SER A 494 15.08 19.23 7.92
C SER A 494 13.65 19.32 8.47
N ASP A 495 12.87 20.26 7.95
CA ASP A 495 11.45 20.43 8.27
C ASP A 495 10.62 19.18 7.95
N TRP A 496 10.87 18.54 6.79
CA TRP A 496 10.23 17.30 6.39
C TRP A 496 10.62 16.13 7.30
N ASP A 497 11.88 16.03 7.69
CA ASP A 497 12.39 14.99 8.60
C ASP A 497 11.74 15.08 9.98
N GLU A 498 11.54 16.28 10.53
CA GLU A 498 10.82 16.46 11.79
C GLU A 498 9.33 16.09 11.66
N ARG A 499 8.68 16.46 10.55
CA ARG A 499 7.30 16.04 10.23
C ARG A 499 7.20 14.51 10.10
N ALA A 500 8.16 13.85 9.44
CA ALA A 500 8.21 12.40 9.30
C ALA A 500 8.38 11.70 10.65
N LYS A 501 9.29 12.19 11.51
CA LYS A 501 9.50 11.69 12.88
C LYS A 501 8.26 11.88 13.77
N PHE A 502 7.54 12.99 13.61
CA PHE A 502 6.25 13.20 14.28
C PHE A 502 5.23 12.14 13.85
N TRP A 503 5.03 11.91 12.55
CA TRP A 503 4.07 10.90 12.08
C TRP A 503 4.48 9.46 12.40
N ASP A 504 5.77 9.11 12.37
CA ASP A 504 6.26 7.82 12.88
C ASP A 504 5.94 7.64 14.37
N SER A 505 6.05 8.70 15.18
CA SER A 505 5.70 8.64 16.60
C SER A 505 4.20 8.39 16.87
N LEU A 506 3.33 8.70 15.89
CA LEU A 506 1.88 8.44 15.92
C LEU A 506 1.49 7.16 15.17
N SER A 507 2.43 6.45 14.54
CA SER A 507 2.17 5.25 13.74
C SER A 507 1.50 4.15 14.56
N GLY A 508 0.32 3.70 14.11
CA GLY A 508 -0.55 2.76 14.81
C GLY A 508 -1.60 3.41 15.73
N PHE A 509 -1.50 4.71 15.97
CA PHE A 509 -2.46 5.49 16.78
C PHE A 509 -3.26 6.50 15.93
N VAL A 510 -2.56 7.35 15.16
CA VAL A 510 -3.18 8.29 14.20
C VAL A 510 -2.34 8.28 12.92
N SER A 511 -3.02 8.13 11.79
CA SER A 511 -2.41 8.16 10.46
C SER A 511 -2.42 9.58 9.84
N GLN A 512 -1.60 9.78 8.82
CA GLN A 512 -1.46 11.07 8.11
C GLN A 512 -2.74 11.55 7.41
N ASP A 513 -3.67 10.66 7.03
CA ASP A 513 -4.95 11.06 6.47
C ASP A 513 -6.02 11.38 7.54
N GLY A 514 -5.67 11.20 8.82
CA GLY A 514 -6.50 11.50 9.99
C GLY A 514 -7.22 10.31 10.59
N TYR A 515 -7.07 9.11 10.00
CA TYR A 515 -7.72 7.89 10.51
C TYR A 515 -7.13 7.45 11.85
N THR A 516 -8.02 7.04 12.75
CA THR A 516 -7.78 6.39 14.03
C THR A 516 -8.88 5.36 14.30
N SER A 517 -8.60 4.36 15.13
CA SER A 517 -9.60 3.36 15.54
C SER A 517 -10.72 4.01 16.37
N LEU A 518 -11.88 3.34 16.47
CA LEU A 518 -12.95 3.79 17.38
C LEU A 518 -12.49 3.88 18.84
N GLU A 519 -11.65 2.95 19.28
CA GLU A 519 -11.14 2.84 20.66
C GLU A 519 -10.16 3.95 21.02
N THR A 520 -9.47 4.52 20.03
CA THR A 520 -8.41 5.54 20.20
C THR A 520 -8.83 6.94 19.73
N TYR A 521 -10.09 7.13 19.32
CA TYR A 521 -10.56 8.37 18.71
C TYR A 521 -10.61 9.54 19.71
N GLU A 522 -11.00 9.29 20.97
CA GLU A 522 -11.11 10.33 21.99
C GLU A 522 -9.73 10.75 22.53
N GLU A 523 -8.80 9.80 22.68
CA GLU A 523 -7.39 10.08 23.00
C GLU A 523 -6.73 10.87 21.87
N ALA A 524 -7.00 10.51 20.62
CA ALA A 524 -6.48 11.23 19.46
C ALA A 524 -7.03 12.66 19.39
N ARG A 525 -8.34 12.86 19.63
CA ARG A 525 -8.97 14.18 19.77
C ARG A 525 -8.34 15.01 20.88
N LYS A 526 -8.10 14.41 22.04
CA LYS A 526 -7.45 15.07 23.17
C LYS A 526 -6.01 15.49 22.82
N LEU A 527 -5.21 14.59 22.24
CA LEU A 527 -3.84 14.91 21.82
C LEU A 527 -3.80 16.11 20.86
N PHE A 528 -4.67 16.13 19.84
CA PHE A 528 -4.66 17.24 18.87
C PHE A 528 -5.22 18.55 19.44
N LYS A 529 -6.11 18.51 20.46
CA LYS A 529 -6.48 19.68 21.27
C LYS A 529 -5.30 20.22 22.07
N GLU A 530 -4.60 19.35 22.81
CA GLU A 530 -3.39 19.70 23.58
C GLU A 530 -2.28 20.28 22.68
N LEU A 531 -2.06 19.72 21.49
CA LEU A 531 -1.12 20.26 20.50
C LEU A 531 -1.53 21.67 20.00
N ARG A 532 -2.83 21.95 19.82
CA ARG A 532 -3.31 23.30 19.46
C ARG A 532 -3.07 24.30 20.59
N GLU A 533 -3.32 23.91 21.84
CA GLU A 533 -3.07 24.77 23.00
C GLU A 533 -1.56 25.06 23.18
N GLU A 534 -0.71 24.04 23.08
CA GLU A 534 0.75 24.20 23.16
C GLU A 534 1.31 25.10 22.05
N GLY A 535 0.81 24.97 20.81
CA GLY A 535 1.19 25.85 19.71
C GLY A 535 0.78 27.31 19.94
N ARG A 536 -0.42 27.56 20.49
CA ARG A 536 -0.87 28.93 20.84
C ARG A 536 -0.04 29.59 21.95
N HIS A 537 0.54 28.80 22.85
CA HIS A 537 1.42 29.30 23.91
C HIS A 537 2.88 29.49 23.48
N SER A 538 3.30 28.88 22.37
CA SER A 538 4.71 28.86 21.94
C SER A 538 5.02 29.68 20.69
N LEU A 539 4.02 29.95 19.84
CA LEU A 539 4.15 30.76 18.64
C LEU A 539 3.74 32.22 18.89
N SER A 540 4.25 33.15 18.06
CA SER A 540 3.91 34.57 18.15
C SER A 540 3.88 35.24 16.78
N GLY A 541 3.31 36.46 16.69
CA GLY A 541 3.29 37.24 15.45
C GLY A 541 2.59 36.53 14.27
N LYS A 542 3.22 36.55 13.09
CA LYS A 542 2.66 35.99 11.84
C LYS A 542 2.46 34.46 11.95
N GLU A 543 3.41 33.76 12.57
CA GLU A 543 3.37 32.30 12.76
C GLU A 543 2.16 31.87 13.59
N LEU A 544 1.82 32.61 14.64
CA LEU A 544 0.63 32.34 15.45
C LEU A 544 -0.66 32.55 14.65
N ALA A 545 -0.74 33.61 13.84
CA ALA A 545 -1.91 33.87 13.01
C ALA A 545 -2.13 32.78 11.96
N GLU A 546 -1.07 32.33 11.29
CA GLU A 546 -1.10 31.19 10.37
C GLU A 546 -1.48 29.89 11.09
N PHE A 547 -0.87 29.61 12.24
CA PHE A 547 -1.16 28.43 13.05
C PHE A 547 -2.62 28.38 13.52
N GLU A 548 -3.19 29.50 13.98
CA GLU A 548 -4.58 29.56 14.45
C GLU A 548 -5.58 29.26 13.33
N ILE A 549 -5.32 29.76 12.10
CA ILE A 549 -6.10 29.45 10.89
C ILE A 549 -5.96 27.97 10.53
N GLN A 550 -4.72 27.47 10.44
CA GLN A 550 -4.44 26.12 9.95
C GLN A 550 -4.94 25.03 10.90
N SER A 551 -4.77 25.19 12.22
CA SER A 551 -5.25 24.21 13.22
C SER A 551 -6.73 24.40 13.61
N LYS A 552 -7.49 25.30 12.96
CA LYS A 552 -8.89 25.63 13.32
C LYS A 552 -9.84 24.43 13.23
N TRP A 553 -9.52 23.43 12.42
CA TRP A 553 -10.31 22.19 12.34
C TRP A 553 -10.40 21.46 13.69
N VAL A 554 -9.43 21.62 14.59
CA VAL A 554 -9.43 21.03 15.94
C VAL A 554 -10.60 21.57 16.79
N GLU A 555 -11.08 22.79 16.54
CA GLU A 555 -12.26 23.35 17.24
C GLU A 555 -13.56 22.63 16.84
N ARG A 556 -13.57 21.95 15.69
CA ARG A 556 -14.71 21.16 15.20
C ARG A 556 -14.70 19.73 15.73
N LEU A 557 -13.61 19.30 16.36
CA LEU A 557 -13.57 18.11 17.19
C LEU A 557 -14.28 18.41 18.52
N GLY A 558 -15.61 18.48 18.53
CA GLY A 558 -16.42 18.81 19.72
C GLY A 558 -15.98 18.11 20.99
#